data_AF-A0AAW9KF70-F1
#
_entry.id   AF-A0AAW9KF70-F1
#
_cell.length_a   1.000
_cell.length_b   1.000
_cell.length_c   1.000
_cell.angle_alpha   90.00
_cell.angle_beta   90.00
_cell.angle_gamma   90.00
#
_symmetry.space_group_name_H-M   'P 1'
#
loop_
_entity.id
_entity.type
_entity.pdbx_description
1 polymer ?
#
loop_
_entity_poly.entity_id
_entity_poly.type
_entity_poly.pdbx_seq_one_letter_code
_entity_poly.pdbx_strand_id
1 'polypeptide(L)'
;DVAQMTVDLLSKNNNIEKNKNFNPYRKRIVRTSELDIDERNKLINDNPDYGVIICRCEEISKGEIIESLRRSVPCDTLDGVKRRVRPGMGRCQGGFCSPLVVQVIAEEKGIELKDVFKNGQESNIVYRSTKEEIENE
;
A
#
# COMPACT_ATOMS: atom_id res chain seq x y z
N ASP A 1 3.13 26.21 16.74
CA ASP A 1 3.19 25.51 15.44
C ASP A 1 4.50 24.71 15.40
N VAL A 2 4.43 23.39 15.23
CA VAL A 2 5.61 22.50 15.17
C VAL A 2 6.52 22.87 14.00
N ALA A 3 5.96 23.35 12.88
CA ALA A 3 6.74 23.78 11.73
C ALA A 3 7.63 24.98 12.08
N GLN A 4 7.06 26.01 12.71
CA GLN A 4 7.83 27.20 13.13
C GLN A 4 8.91 26.83 14.15
N MET A 5 8.59 26.01 15.14
CA MET A 5 9.58 25.54 16.14
C MET A 5 10.77 24.82 15.48
N THR A 6 10.49 24.01 14.45
CA THR A 6 11.53 23.27 13.72
C THR A 6 12.45 24.23 12.94
N VAL A 7 11.89 25.25 12.29
CA VAL A 7 12.66 26.30 11.59
C VAL A 7 13.54 27.06 12.58
N ASP A 8 12.99 27.49 13.71
CA ASP A 8 13.72 28.26 14.72
C ASP A 8 14.92 27.49 15.30
N LEU A 9 14.73 26.18 15.53
CA LEU A 9 15.80 25.31 16.05
C LEU A 9 16.89 25.05 15.02
N LEU A 10 16.52 24.71 13.79
CA LEU A 10 17.47 24.40 12.73
C LEU A 10 18.24 25.65 12.27
N SER A 11 17.61 26.84 12.32
CA SER A 11 18.22 28.11 11.89
C SER A 11 19.40 28.55 12.77
N LYS A 12 19.55 27.96 13.96
CA LYS A 12 20.70 28.24 14.85
C LYS A 12 22.03 27.80 14.23
N ASN A 13 22.00 26.72 13.45
CA ASN A 13 23.20 26.07 12.91
C ASN A 13 23.20 25.96 11.38
N ASN A 14 22.08 26.24 10.70
CA ASN A 14 21.95 26.11 9.24
C ASN A 14 21.28 27.36 8.65
N ASN A 15 21.64 27.71 7.42
CA ASN A 15 20.87 28.68 6.63
C ASN A 15 19.66 27.97 6.01
N ILE A 16 18.44 28.40 6.36
CA ILE A 16 17.19 27.77 5.92
C ILE A 16 16.42 28.74 5.06
N GLU A 17 16.16 28.34 3.82
CA GLU A 17 15.34 29.11 2.89
C GLU A 17 14.04 28.38 2.57
N LYS A 18 12.98 29.16 2.36
CA LYS A 18 11.67 28.61 2.00
C LYS A 18 11.73 28.01 0.60
N ASN A 19 11.49 26.70 0.49
CA ASN A 19 11.36 26.04 -0.81
C ASN A 19 10.07 26.50 -1.51
N LYS A 20 10.21 27.32 -2.56
CA LYS A 20 9.10 27.83 -3.37
C LYS A 20 8.37 26.75 -4.17
N ASN A 21 9.03 25.61 -4.41
CA ASN A 21 8.47 24.48 -5.16
C ASN A 21 7.79 23.45 -4.25
N PHE A 22 7.69 23.69 -2.94
CA PHE A 22 7.02 22.78 -2.03
C PHE A 22 5.51 22.77 -2.29
N ASN A 23 4.98 21.60 -2.65
CA ASN A 23 3.55 21.36 -2.77
C ASN A 23 3.04 20.60 -1.53
N PRO A 24 2.24 21.23 -0.65
CA PRO A 24 1.70 20.57 0.54
C PRO A 24 0.58 19.56 0.21
N TYR A 25 0.04 19.58 -1.01
CA TYR A 25 -1.08 18.75 -1.39
C TYR A 25 -0.64 17.33 -1.76
N ARG A 26 -1.00 16.36 -0.91
CA ARG A 26 -0.88 14.95 -1.22
C ARG A 26 -2.19 14.45 -1.84
N LYS A 27 -2.15 14.08 -3.12
CA LYS A 27 -3.29 13.42 -3.79
C LYS A 27 -3.65 12.13 -3.04
N ARG A 28 -4.91 12.02 -2.62
CA ARG A 28 -5.47 10.82 -1.98
C ARG A 28 -5.61 9.69 -3.02
N ILE A 29 -5.44 8.45 -2.57
CA ILE A 29 -5.77 7.26 -3.38
C ILE A 29 -7.28 7.24 -3.59
N VAL A 30 -7.71 7.04 -4.83
CA VAL A 30 -9.14 6.97 -5.17
C VAL A 30 -9.77 5.83 -4.38
N ARG A 31 -10.93 6.04 -3.77
CA ARG A 31 -11.67 4.97 -3.12
C ARG A 31 -12.83 4.56 -4.02
N THR A 32 -12.72 3.38 -4.62
CA THR A 32 -13.70 2.95 -5.64
C THR A 32 -15.10 2.77 -5.08
N SER A 33 -15.21 2.47 -3.78
CA SER A 33 -16.47 2.36 -3.05
C SER A 33 -17.18 3.70 -2.78
N GLU A 34 -16.46 4.83 -2.92
CA GLU A 34 -17.01 6.18 -2.73
C GLU A 34 -17.42 6.83 -4.06
N LEU A 35 -17.13 6.21 -5.21
CA LEU A 35 -17.46 6.73 -6.54
C LEU A 35 -18.90 6.41 -6.95
N ASP A 36 -19.45 7.25 -7.83
CA ASP A 36 -20.67 6.88 -8.55
C ASP A 36 -20.41 5.75 -9.57
N ILE A 37 -21.50 5.16 -10.08
CA ILE A 37 -21.42 4.01 -10.98
C ILE A 37 -20.72 4.37 -12.30
N ASP A 38 -20.97 5.56 -12.84
CA ASP A 38 -20.43 5.98 -14.14
C ASP A 38 -18.94 6.32 -14.03
N GLU A 39 -18.54 7.03 -12.96
CA GLU A 39 -17.15 7.31 -12.61
C GLU A 39 -16.37 6.01 -12.36
N ARG A 40 -16.97 5.07 -11.61
CA ARG A 40 -16.36 3.77 -11.34
C ARG A 40 -16.19 2.96 -12.63
N ASN A 41 -17.22 2.93 -13.49
CA ASN A 41 -17.15 2.25 -14.78
C ASN A 41 -16.07 2.86 -15.68
N LYS A 42 -15.97 4.20 -15.71
CA LYS A 42 -14.91 4.89 -16.44
C LYS A 42 -13.54 4.51 -15.91
N LEU A 43 -13.36 4.52 -14.59
CA LEU A 43 -12.09 4.13 -13.96
C LEU A 43 -11.70 2.68 -14.27
N ILE A 44 -12.67 1.76 -14.29
CA ILE A 44 -12.47 0.36 -14.66
C ILE A 44 -12.13 0.21 -16.16
N ASN A 45 -12.76 1.00 -17.03
CA ASN A 45 -12.44 1.00 -18.46
C ASN A 45 -11.03 1.52 -18.72
N ASP A 46 -10.61 2.57 -18.01
CA ASP A 46 -9.26 3.15 -18.12
C ASP A 46 -8.20 2.21 -17.52
N ASN A 47 -8.52 1.52 -16.42
CA ASN A 47 -7.67 0.50 -15.82
C ASN A 47 -8.50 -0.65 -15.21
N PRO A 48 -8.52 -1.83 -15.84
CA PRO A 48 -9.29 -3.00 -15.39
C PRO A 48 -8.96 -3.48 -13.98
N ASP A 49 -7.78 -3.20 -13.43
CA ASP A 49 -7.42 -3.59 -12.06
C ASP A 49 -8.35 -2.97 -11.00
N TYR A 50 -8.97 -1.82 -11.28
CA TYR A 50 -9.98 -1.23 -10.39
C TYR A 50 -11.30 -2.03 -10.37
N GLY A 51 -11.51 -2.93 -11.33
CA GLY A 51 -12.67 -3.84 -11.36
C GLY A 51 -12.46 -5.13 -10.56
N VAL A 52 -11.22 -5.47 -10.22
CA VAL A 52 -10.88 -6.71 -9.51
C VAL A 52 -10.94 -6.47 -8.00
N ILE A 53 -11.98 -6.96 -7.33
CA ILE A 53 -12.14 -6.80 -5.88
C ILE A 53 -11.24 -7.79 -5.11
N ILE A 54 -10.32 -7.25 -4.32
CA ILE A 54 -9.41 -8.00 -3.45
C ILE A 54 -9.98 -8.13 -2.04
N CYS A 55 -10.52 -7.05 -1.48
CA CYS A 55 -11.16 -7.08 -0.17
C CYS A 55 -12.65 -6.81 -0.28
N ARG A 56 -13.47 -7.87 -0.16
CA ARG A 56 -14.93 -7.72 -0.19
C ARG A 56 -15.49 -6.90 0.97
N CYS A 57 -14.92 -7.01 2.17
CA CYS A 57 -15.48 -6.34 3.35
C CYS A 57 -15.31 -4.81 3.33
N GLU A 58 -14.22 -4.32 2.74
CA GLU A 58 -13.93 -2.88 2.62
C GLU A 58 -14.09 -2.38 1.18
N GLU A 59 -14.54 -3.27 0.27
CA GLU A 59 -14.71 -3.04 -1.16
C GLU A 59 -13.45 -2.49 -1.87
N ILE A 60 -12.28 -3.03 -1.53
CA ILE A 60 -10.99 -2.57 -2.07
C ILE A 60 -10.63 -3.37 -3.33
N SER A 61 -10.31 -2.65 -4.40
CA SER A 61 -9.85 -3.18 -5.68
C SER A 61 -8.34 -3.46 -5.72
N LYS A 62 -7.90 -4.28 -6.70
CA LYS A 62 -6.47 -4.50 -7.02
C LYS A 62 -5.81 -3.18 -7.42
N GLY A 63 -6.52 -2.35 -8.20
CA GLY A 63 -6.06 -1.03 -8.63
C GLY A 63 -5.71 -0.10 -7.48
N GLU A 64 -6.54 -0.07 -6.43
CA GLU A 64 -6.26 0.72 -5.21
C GLU A 64 -4.99 0.27 -4.49
N ILE A 65 -4.76 -1.05 -4.42
CA ILE A 65 -3.56 -1.61 -3.79
C ILE A 65 -2.32 -1.26 -4.61
N ILE A 66 -2.35 -1.45 -5.93
CA ILE A 66 -1.25 -1.09 -6.84
C ILE A 66 -0.95 0.42 -6.76
N GLU A 67 -1.99 1.27 -6.80
CA GLU A 67 -1.82 2.71 -6.67
C GLU A 67 -1.14 3.08 -5.34
N SER A 68 -1.44 2.34 -4.26
CA SER A 68 -0.81 2.54 -2.96
C SER A 68 0.69 2.21 -2.96
N LEU A 69 1.09 1.15 -3.68
CA LEU A 69 2.47 0.65 -3.80
C LEU A 69 3.36 1.54 -4.67
N ARG A 70 2.75 2.31 -5.59
CA ARG A 70 3.44 3.27 -6.48
C ARG A 70 3.60 4.66 -5.89
N ARG A 71 3.19 4.90 -4.63
CA ARG A 71 3.37 6.20 -3.98
C ARG A 71 4.83 6.43 -3.56
N SER A 72 5.22 7.70 -3.48
CA SER A 72 6.58 8.14 -3.15
C SER A 72 7.09 7.61 -1.81
N VAL A 73 6.20 7.45 -0.82
CA VAL A 73 6.51 6.78 0.44
C VAL A 73 6.13 5.30 0.29
N PRO A 74 7.08 4.35 0.37
CA PRO A 74 6.82 2.92 0.20
C PRO A 74 5.84 2.35 1.22
N CYS A 75 5.18 1.26 0.85
CA CYS A 75 4.19 0.58 1.68
C CYS A 75 4.22 -0.93 1.56
N ASP A 76 5.38 -1.47 1.22
CA ASP A 76 5.56 -2.76 0.55
C ASP A 76 5.49 -3.94 1.54
N THR A 77 4.59 -3.82 2.51
CA THR A 77 4.27 -4.82 3.54
C THR A 77 2.77 -4.93 3.67
N LEU A 78 2.28 -6.08 4.13
CA LEU A 78 0.83 -6.32 4.28
C LEU A 78 0.17 -5.25 5.16
N ASP A 79 0.77 -4.95 6.32
CA ASP A 79 0.26 -3.92 7.23
C ASP A 79 0.46 -2.50 6.65
N GLY A 80 1.46 -2.29 5.79
CA GLY A 80 1.70 -1.04 5.07
C GLY A 80 0.58 -0.70 4.08
N VAL A 81 0.15 -1.69 3.28
CA VAL A 81 -1.01 -1.58 2.39
C VAL A 81 -2.30 -1.45 3.19
N LYS A 82 -2.49 -2.27 4.23
CA LYS A 82 -3.63 -2.19 5.15
C LYS A 82 -3.83 -0.78 5.70
N ARG A 83 -2.77 -0.07 6.12
CA ARG A 83 -2.90 1.30 6.64
C ARG A 83 -3.24 2.33 5.57
N ARG A 84 -2.89 2.09 4.29
CA ARG A 84 -3.15 3.02 3.19
C ARG A 84 -4.54 2.89 2.60
N VAL A 85 -4.94 1.66 2.29
CA VAL A 85 -6.17 1.37 1.53
C VAL A 85 -7.10 0.39 2.24
N ARG A 86 -6.77 -0.03 3.47
CA ARG A 86 -7.65 -0.78 4.38
C ARG A 86 -7.99 -2.25 4.07
N PRO A 87 -7.35 -3.00 3.15
CA PRO A 87 -7.65 -4.41 3.02
C PRO A 87 -7.38 -5.14 4.35
N GLY A 88 -8.33 -5.98 4.75
CA GLY A 88 -8.26 -6.70 6.02
C GLY A 88 -8.66 -5.89 7.26
N MET A 89 -9.21 -4.68 7.10
CA MET A 89 -9.80 -3.91 8.21
C MET A 89 -11.30 -4.12 8.41
N GLY A 90 -11.98 -4.81 7.49
CA GLY A 90 -13.42 -5.10 7.59
C GLY A 90 -13.73 -6.37 8.40
N ARG A 91 -14.99 -6.83 8.36
CA ARG A 91 -15.50 -7.94 9.20
C ARG A 91 -14.62 -9.18 9.25
N CYS A 92 -13.98 -9.57 8.14
CA CYS A 92 -13.15 -10.78 8.07
C CYS A 92 -11.73 -10.62 8.62
N GLN A 93 -11.32 -9.40 9.01
CA GLN A 93 -10.01 -9.09 9.58
C GLN A 93 -8.80 -9.62 8.78
N GLY A 94 -8.95 -9.70 7.44
CA GLY A 94 -7.87 -10.15 6.54
C GLY A 94 -7.84 -11.65 6.28
N GLY A 95 -8.72 -12.45 6.90
CA GLY A 95 -8.71 -13.91 6.74
C GLY A 95 -8.80 -14.41 5.30
N PHE A 96 -9.43 -13.64 4.40
CA PHE A 96 -9.57 -14.00 2.99
C PHE A 96 -8.69 -13.17 2.04
N CYS A 97 -8.52 -11.88 2.31
CA CYS A 97 -7.84 -10.98 1.38
C CYS A 97 -6.33 -10.87 1.63
N SER A 98 -5.82 -11.23 2.81
CA SER A 98 -4.38 -11.12 3.10
C SER A 98 -3.50 -11.92 2.11
N PRO A 99 -3.81 -13.19 1.75
CA PRO A 99 -3.03 -13.92 0.76
C PRO A 99 -3.03 -13.24 -0.62
N LEU A 100 -4.17 -12.67 -1.03
CA LEU A 100 -4.29 -11.96 -2.30
C LEU A 100 -3.50 -10.66 -2.30
N VAL A 101 -3.52 -9.91 -1.19
CA VAL A 101 -2.71 -8.69 -1.03
C VAL A 101 -1.22 -9.02 -1.12
N VAL A 102 -0.78 -10.11 -0.48
CA VAL A 102 0.61 -10.57 -0.55
C VAL A 102 1.02 -10.88 -1.99
N GLN A 103 0.16 -11.58 -2.74
CA GLN A 103 0.39 -11.85 -4.16
C GLN A 103 0.51 -10.56 -4.98
N VAL A 104 -0.40 -9.60 -4.79
CA VAL A 104 -0.36 -8.31 -5.50
C VAL A 104 0.92 -7.53 -5.18
N ILE A 105 1.39 -7.54 -3.92
CA ILE A 105 2.65 -6.89 -3.54
C ILE A 105 3.83 -7.57 -4.25
N ALA A 106 3.90 -8.90 -4.21
CA ALA A 106 4.96 -9.67 -4.85
C ALA A 106 5.03 -9.40 -6.36
N GLU A 107 3.88 -9.45 -7.05
CA GLU A 107 3.74 -9.15 -8.47
C GLU A 107 4.20 -7.72 -8.81
N GLU A 108 3.69 -6.72 -8.08
CA GLU A 108 3.97 -5.31 -8.36
C GLU A 108 5.42 -4.93 -8.04
N LYS A 109 6.07 -5.60 -7.09
CA LYS A 109 7.46 -5.32 -6.69
C LYS A 109 8.48 -6.24 -7.38
N GLY A 110 8.03 -7.28 -8.08
CA GLY A 110 8.90 -8.26 -8.73
C GLY A 110 9.75 -9.06 -7.74
N ILE A 111 9.18 -9.39 -6.57
CA ILE A 111 9.84 -10.16 -5.50
C ILE A 111 9.13 -11.48 -5.26
N GLU A 112 9.77 -12.43 -4.59
CA GLU A 112 9.14 -13.70 -4.24
C GLU A 112 8.12 -13.54 -3.11
N LEU A 113 7.13 -14.43 -3.03
CA LEU A 113 6.10 -14.37 -1.97
C LEU A 113 6.70 -14.42 -0.56
N LYS A 114 7.81 -15.12 -0.37
CA LYS A 114 8.52 -15.22 0.91
C LYS A 114 9.17 -13.91 1.34
N ASP A 115 9.42 -13.00 0.41
CA ASP A 115 10.04 -11.69 0.64
C ASP A 115 9.00 -10.59 0.92
N VAL A 116 7.71 -10.93 0.88
CA VAL A 116 6.64 -10.03 1.33
C VAL A 116 6.45 -10.17 2.83
N PHE A 117 6.79 -9.10 3.55
CA PHE A 117 6.69 -9.08 5.00
C PHE A 117 5.34 -8.56 5.51
N LYS A 118 4.99 -8.96 6.73
CA LYS A 118 3.79 -8.49 7.43
C LYS A 118 3.88 -7.02 7.78
N ASN A 119 4.96 -6.57 8.42
CA ASN A 119 5.09 -5.19 8.89
C ASN A 119 6.50 -4.61 8.68
N GLY A 120 7.54 -5.34 9.08
CA GLY A 120 8.95 -4.96 8.93
C GLY A 120 9.80 -6.12 8.41
N GLN A 121 11.10 -5.89 8.24
CA GLN A 121 12.03 -6.96 7.85
C GLN A 121 11.92 -8.15 8.81
N GLU A 122 12.09 -9.37 8.28
CA GLU A 122 12.01 -10.65 9.01
C GLU A 122 10.62 -11.02 9.56
N SER A 123 9.58 -10.23 9.28
CA SER A 123 8.19 -10.61 9.59
C SER A 123 7.55 -11.40 8.45
N ASN A 124 8.18 -12.51 8.06
CA ASN A 124 7.76 -13.34 6.92
C ASN A 124 6.33 -13.86 7.11
N ILE A 125 5.52 -13.74 6.05
CA ILE A 125 4.17 -14.32 5.99
C ILE A 125 4.24 -15.75 5.46
N VAL A 126 5.09 -15.97 4.46
CA VAL A 126 5.34 -17.26 3.81
C VAL A 126 6.83 -17.56 3.97
N TYR A 127 7.16 -18.81 4.30
CA TYR A 127 8.55 -19.24 4.44
C TYR A 127 9.06 -19.97 3.19
N ARG A 128 8.28 -20.94 2.70
CA ARG A 128 8.66 -21.80 1.57
C ARG A 128 7.44 -22.46 0.93
N SER A 129 7.64 -23.11 -0.22
CA SER A 129 6.61 -23.96 -0.81
C SER A 129 6.40 -25.20 0.04
N THR A 130 5.15 -25.59 0.27
CA THR A 130 4.83 -26.83 0.99
C THR A 130 5.25 -28.09 0.22
N LYS A 131 5.47 -27.97 -1.10
CA LYS A 131 5.84 -29.08 -1.99
C LYS A 131 7.33 -29.08 -2.37
N GLU A 132 8.12 -28.14 -1.85
CA GLU A 132 9.58 -28.20 -2.02
C GLU A 132 10.15 -29.35 -1.21
N GLU A 133 10.98 -30.17 -1.86
CA GLU A 133 11.77 -31.21 -1.20
C GLU A 133 12.71 -30.53 -0.21
N ILE A 134 12.71 -31.02 1.04
CA ILE A 134 13.66 -30.56 2.04
C ILE A 134 14.95 -31.32 1.76
N GLU A 135 15.96 -30.64 1.23
CA GLU A 135 17.33 -31.17 1.31
C GLU A 135 17.68 -31.23 2.80
N ASN A 136 17.69 -32.45 3.35
CA ASN A 136 18.15 -32.67 4.71
C ASN A 136 19.67 -32.51 4.71
N GLU A 137 20.19 -31.42 5.28
CA GLU A 137 21.60 -31.27 5.66
C GLU A 137 21.96 -32.20 6.83
#